data_AF-A0A3P8BHB3-F1
#
_entry.id   AF-A0A3P8BHB3-F1
#
_cell.length_a   1.000
_cell.length_b   1.000
_cell.length_c   1.000
_cell.angle_alpha   90.00
_cell.angle_beta   90.00
_cell.angle_gamma   90.00
#
_symmetry.space_group_name_H-M   'P 1'
#
loop_
_entity.id
_entity.type
_entity.pdbx_description
1 polymer ?
#
loop_
_entity_poly.entity_id
_entity_poly.type
_entity_poly.pdbx_seq_one_letter_code
_entity_poly.pdbx_strand_id
1 'polypeptide(L)'
;MITWREHLLKPHARVLISAILREIERERRGEILSTLRLRKIIECLVELGITSDQQSFSTSTLTGTASSPSEPLPYLMKPFKSPNFPPKPSGSTSKPNKSEVESSFQGTSNKTTPNFRGPLHSGDPADESTPNTPSATSSLTSDTRTNLSVYQEYFERPFLTETERYYRLESAQFLQSNTVPEYLQKASHMCIYIRYYDKLYIHFLVETRLNEERIRVQTYLHISTLPKLIRSCEHYLIGEHIDRLTSVFSDLFNEDREEDIWRMYRLVGHFPSGIRVLVSVMEDHVADKGWEAIRQVAEAALNDPKLYIDTILKVHQKHYNLVLSAFAWDPAFSRALDKGCERFINRNAVTELAGNQRKSPELLAKYADFLLKKRLVHYYELIVF
;
A
#
# COMPACT_ATOMS: atom_id res chain seq x y z
N MET A 1 -20.75 -15.41 -36.91
CA MET A 1 -19.59 -15.32 -35.99
C MET A 1 -18.55 -16.41 -36.23
N ILE A 2 -18.92 -17.69 -36.32
CA ILE A 2 -17.96 -18.80 -36.54
C ILE A 2 -17.20 -18.66 -37.87
N THR A 3 -17.89 -18.43 -38.99
CA THR A 3 -17.24 -18.23 -40.31
C THR A 3 -16.28 -17.04 -40.32
N TRP A 4 -16.64 -15.96 -39.63
CA TRP A 4 -15.80 -14.76 -39.48
C TRP A 4 -14.53 -15.07 -38.68
N ARG A 5 -14.67 -15.81 -37.58
CA ARG A 5 -13.54 -16.27 -36.77
C ARG A 5 -12.59 -17.17 -37.57
N GLU A 6 -13.13 -18.16 -38.27
CA GLU A 6 -12.33 -19.18 -38.96
C GLU A 6 -11.67 -18.69 -40.25
N HIS A 7 -12.31 -17.79 -41.00
CA HIS A 7 -11.83 -17.43 -42.34
C HIS A 7 -11.30 -15.99 -42.44
N LEU A 8 -11.71 -15.08 -41.55
CA LEU A 8 -11.22 -13.71 -41.55
C LEU A 8 -10.23 -13.46 -40.41
N LEU A 9 -10.60 -13.79 -39.16
CA LEU A 9 -9.73 -13.53 -38.02
C LEU A 9 -8.52 -14.47 -38.01
N LYS A 10 -8.71 -15.79 -37.93
CA LYS A 10 -7.59 -16.75 -37.75
C LYS A 10 -6.45 -16.59 -38.76
N PRO A 11 -6.69 -16.46 -40.08
CA PRO A 11 -5.60 -16.34 -41.06
C PRO A 11 -4.81 -15.03 -40.94
N HIS A 12 -5.45 -13.96 -40.46
CA HIS A 12 -4.87 -12.61 -40.41
C HIS A 12 -4.53 -12.14 -39.00
N ALA A 13 -4.89 -12.91 -37.97
CA ALA A 13 -4.80 -12.52 -36.57
C ALA A 13 -3.37 -12.12 -36.19
N ARG A 14 -2.37 -12.87 -36.64
CA ARG A 14 -0.97 -12.54 -36.35
C ARG A 14 -0.59 -11.13 -36.82
N VAL A 15 -0.96 -10.77 -38.04
CA VAL A 15 -0.62 -9.46 -38.64
C VAL A 15 -1.43 -8.35 -37.95
N LEU A 16 -2.73 -8.59 -37.75
CA LEU A 16 -3.64 -7.65 -37.10
C LEU A 16 -3.20 -7.34 -35.66
N ILE A 17 -3.02 -8.37 -34.84
CA ILE A 17 -2.61 -8.24 -33.43
C ILE A 17 -1.24 -7.58 -33.34
N SER A 18 -0.28 -7.97 -34.19
CA SER A 18 1.03 -7.33 -34.22
C SER A 18 0.96 -5.83 -34.55
N ALA A 19 0.05 -5.42 -35.44
CA ALA A 19 -0.17 -4.00 -35.74
C ALA A 19 -0.80 -3.24 -34.56
N ILE A 20 -1.77 -3.84 -33.88
CA ILE A 20 -2.41 -3.28 -32.68
C ILE A 20 -1.38 -3.11 -31.57
N LEU A 21 -0.55 -4.12 -31.29
CA LEU A 21 0.47 -4.05 -30.25
C LEU A 21 1.51 -2.96 -30.53
N ARG A 22 1.93 -2.78 -31.79
CA ARG A 22 2.81 -1.67 -32.18
C ARG A 22 2.17 -0.31 -31.94
N GLU A 23 0.87 -0.17 -32.20
CA GLU A 23 0.14 1.07 -31.95
C GLU A 23 0.07 1.39 -30.44
N ILE A 24 -0.18 0.38 -29.61
CA ILE A 24 -0.17 0.50 -28.14
C ILE A 24 1.23 0.87 -27.63
N GLU A 25 2.29 0.28 -28.19
CA GLU A 25 3.67 0.58 -27.80
C GLU A 25 4.07 2.03 -28.18
N ARG A 26 3.58 2.54 -29.31
CA ARG A 26 3.73 3.95 -29.70
C ARG A 26 2.99 4.89 -28.73
N GLU A 27 1.79 4.52 -28.30
CA GLU A 27 1.06 5.25 -27.25
C GLU A 27 1.86 5.30 -25.94
N ARG A 28 2.49 4.19 -25.52
CA ARG A 28 3.38 4.17 -24.33
C ARG A 28 4.60 5.09 -24.46
N ARG A 29 5.08 5.31 -25.69
CA ARG A 29 6.14 6.28 -25.98
C ARG A 29 5.67 7.74 -26.01
N GLY A 30 4.38 7.98 -25.75
CA GLY A 30 3.79 9.33 -25.69
C GLY A 30 3.19 9.80 -27.01
N GLU A 31 3.07 8.94 -28.02
CA GLU A 31 2.39 9.31 -29.27
C GLU A 31 0.88 9.41 -29.06
N ILE A 32 0.28 10.54 -29.46
CA ILE A 32 -1.16 10.74 -29.40
C ILE A 32 -1.81 10.01 -30.58
N LEU A 33 -2.60 8.98 -30.28
CA LEU A 33 -3.23 8.11 -31.26
C LEU A 33 -4.74 8.07 -31.07
N SER A 34 -5.49 7.94 -32.17
CA SER A 34 -6.93 7.75 -32.10
C SER A 34 -7.26 6.34 -31.62
N THR A 35 -7.69 6.22 -30.38
CA THR A 35 -8.02 4.92 -29.76
C THR A 35 -9.38 4.36 -30.20
N LEU A 36 -10.16 5.11 -30.99
CA LEU A 36 -11.48 4.67 -31.46
C LEU A 36 -11.41 3.42 -32.32
N ARG A 37 -10.39 3.32 -33.19
CA ARG A 37 -10.17 2.12 -34.01
C ARG A 37 -9.80 0.92 -33.14
N LEU A 38 -8.90 1.13 -32.17
CA LEU A 38 -8.47 0.10 -31.22
C LEU A 38 -9.67 -0.43 -30.42
N ARG A 39 -10.48 0.47 -29.85
CA ARG A 39 -11.70 0.13 -29.11
C ARG A 39 -12.61 -0.78 -29.93
N LYS A 40 -12.96 -0.39 -31.16
CA LYS A 40 -13.83 -1.19 -32.03
C LYS A 40 -13.25 -2.58 -32.32
N ILE A 41 -11.95 -2.67 -32.61
CA ILE A 41 -11.32 -3.97 -32.87
C ILE A 41 -11.34 -4.86 -31.62
N ILE A 42 -11.05 -4.30 -30.44
CA ILE A 42 -11.08 -5.04 -29.18
C ILE A 42 -12.49 -5.49 -28.80
N GLU A 43 -13.50 -4.63 -28.96
CA GLU A 43 -14.91 -4.97 -28.80
C GLU A 43 -15.30 -6.13 -29.72
N CYS A 44 -14.90 -6.10 -30.99
CA CYS A 44 -15.13 -7.22 -31.91
C CYS A 44 -14.45 -8.52 -31.45
N LEU A 45 -13.24 -8.47 -30.87
CA LEU A 45 -12.59 -9.68 -30.35
C LEU A 45 -13.32 -10.27 -29.13
N VAL A 46 -13.92 -9.41 -28.30
CA VAL A 46 -14.75 -9.82 -27.16
C VAL A 46 -16.06 -10.44 -27.65
N GLU A 47 -16.76 -9.77 -28.58
CA GLU A 47 -18.01 -10.24 -29.18
C GLU A 47 -17.83 -11.54 -29.95
N LEU A 48 -16.72 -11.68 -30.70
CA LEU A 48 -16.41 -12.89 -31.44
C LEU A 48 -16.31 -14.10 -30.55
N GLY A 49 -15.92 -13.96 -29.29
CA GLY A 49 -15.85 -15.03 -28.30
C GLY A 49 -17.21 -15.59 -27.89
N ILE A 50 -18.29 -14.80 -28.01
CA ILE A 50 -19.66 -15.22 -27.74
C ILE A 50 -20.13 -16.14 -28.88
N THR A 51 -19.95 -17.45 -28.71
CA THR A 51 -20.55 -18.44 -29.62
C THR A 51 -22.06 -18.46 -29.43
N SER A 52 -22.79 -18.60 -30.54
CA SER A 52 -24.26 -18.48 -30.65
C SER A 52 -25.08 -19.43 -29.77
N ASP A 53 -24.47 -20.39 -29.08
CA ASP A 53 -25.15 -21.33 -28.18
C ASP A 53 -25.55 -20.74 -26.82
N GLN A 54 -25.25 -19.46 -26.55
CA GLN A 54 -25.80 -18.73 -25.40
C GLN A 54 -27.03 -17.88 -25.75
N GLN A 55 -27.51 -17.95 -27.00
CA GLN A 55 -28.66 -17.18 -27.48
C GLN A 55 -29.96 -17.99 -27.54
N SER A 56 -30.00 -19.18 -26.93
CA SER A 56 -31.14 -20.10 -26.97
C SER A 56 -31.96 -20.08 -25.68
N PHE A 57 -32.37 -18.91 -25.19
CA PHE A 57 -33.57 -18.77 -24.34
C PHE A 57 -34.12 -17.36 -24.49
N SER A 58 -35.01 -17.17 -25.47
CA SER A 58 -36.23 -16.34 -25.42
C SER A 58 -36.71 -16.13 -26.86
N THR A 59 -37.53 -17.04 -27.36
CA THR A 59 -38.39 -16.74 -28.50
C THR A 59 -39.78 -17.27 -28.21
N SER A 60 -40.59 -16.42 -27.60
CA SER A 60 -42.05 -16.53 -27.63
C SER A 60 -42.59 -15.19 -28.11
N THR A 61 -42.95 -15.19 -29.39
CA THR A 61 -44.01 -14.47 -30.10
C THR A 61 -44.57 -13.19 -29.48
N LEU A 62 -44.53 -12.08 -30.24
CA LEU A 62 -45.71 -11.23 -30.50
C LEU A 62 -45.49 -10.37 -31.77
N THR A 63 -46.53 -10.34 -32.58
CA THR A 63 -46.73 -9.63 -33.85
C THR A 63 -46.76 -8.11 -33.69
N GLY A 64 -46.27 -7.35 -34.68
CA GLY A 64 -46.73 -5.98 -34.92
C GLY A 64 -45.72 -4.96 -35.48
N THR A 65 -45.85 -4.67 -36.78
CA THR A 65 -45.65 -3.38 -37.48
C THR A 65 -44.30 -2.63 -37.46
N ALA A 66 -43.96 -2.14 -38.65
CA ALA A 66 -42.74 -1.46 -39.08
C ALA A 66 -42.37 -0.14 -38.36
N SER A 67 -41.07 0.09 -38.18
CA SER A 67 -40.37 1.37 -38.44
C SER A 67 -38.84 1.23 -38.29
N SER A 68 -38.08 1.96 -39.10
CA SER A 68 -36.61 2.02 -39.14
C SER A 68 -36.03 2.96 -38.06
N PRO A 69 -34.70 2.90 -37.78
CA PRO A 69 -34.15 3.20 -36.46
C PRO A 69 -33.52 4.60 -36.36
N SER A 70 -33.75 5.26 -35.23
CA SER A 70 -32.88 6.33 -34.74
C SER A 70 -33.11 6.52 -33.25
N GLU A 71 -32.31 5.88 -32.39
CA GLU A 71 -32.00 6.41 -31.06
C GLU A 71 -30.74 5.74 -30.45
N PRO A 72 -29.87 6.49 -29.73
CA PRO A 72 -28.66 5.98 -29.10
C PRO A 72 -28.90 5.40 -27.69
N LEU A 73 -28.03 4.47 -27.28
CA LEU A 73 -28.04 3.82 -25.96
C LEU A 73 -27.93 4.83 -24.79
N PRO A 74 -28.63 4.59 -23.65
CA PRO A 74 -28.75 5.54 -22.56
C PRO A 74 -27.70 5.28 -21.47
N TYR A 75 -26.61 6.05 -21.44
CA TYR A 75 -25.83 6.26 -20.21
C TYR A 75 -25.28 7.69 -20.20
N LEU A 76 -26.17 8.63 -19.86
CA LEU A 76 -25.80 9.99 -19.48
C LEU A 76 -26.09 10.15 -17.98
N MET A 77 -25.06 10.09 -17.13
CA MET A 77 -25.20 10.55 -15.75
C MET A 77 -25.56 12.04 -15.79
N LYS A 78 -26.75 12.36 -15.31
CA LYS A 78 -27.20 13.75 -15.14
C LYS A 78 -26.44 14.40 -13.96
N PRO A 79 -26.16 15.72 -14.02
CA PRO A 79 -25.57 16.44 -12.90
C PRO A 79 -26.57 16.47 -11.73
N PHE A 80 -26.13 16.02 -10.56
CA PHE A 80 -26.93 16.07 -9.34
C PHE A 80 -27.00 17.51 -8.81
N LYS A 81 -28.22 17.97 -8.52
CA LYS A 81 -28.47 19.24 -7.81
C LYS A 81 -28.01 19.12 -6.36
N SER A 82 -27.19 20.06 -5.92
CA SER A 82 -26.84 20.25 -4.52
C SER A 82 -28.07 20.53 -3.66
N PRO A 83 -28.18 19.98 -2.44
CA PRO A 83 -29.16 20.44 -1.47
C PRO A 83 -28.74 21.80 -0.89
N ASN A 84 -29.67 22.75 -0.97
CA ASN A 84 -29.61 24.07 -0.38
C ASN A 84 -29.67 23.93 1.16
N PHE A 85 -28.69 24.49 1.88
CA PHE A 85 -28.79 24.76 3.31
C PHE A 85 -28.63 26.26 3.58
N PRO A 86 -29.31 26.80 4.61
CA PRO A 86 -29.52 28.23 4.76
C PRO A 86 -28.24 28.98 5.13
N PRO A 87 -28.13 30.29 4.81
CA PRO A 87 -26.95 31.07 5.13
C PRO A 87 -26.94 31.37 6.64
N LYS A 88 -25.79 31.24 7.27
CA LYS A 88 -25.50 31.88 8.57
C LYS A 88 -24.42 32.95 8.39
N PRO A 89 -24.51 34.05 9.16
CA PRO A 89 -24.03 35.36 8.74
C PRO A 89 -22.53 35.55 8.95
N SER A 90 -21.96 36.39 8.08
CA SER A 90 -20.63 36.97 8.17
C SER A 90 -20.59 38.17 9.13
N GLY A 91 -19.58 38.21 10.00
CA GLY A 91 -19.11 39.39 10.75
C GLY A 91 -17.81 39.01 11.47
N SER A 92 -16.65 39.29 10.89
CA SER A 92 -15.79 40.46 11.13
C SER A 92 -14.90 40.37 12.38
N THR A 93 -13.58 40.32 12.12
CA THR A 93 -12.47 40.97 12.87
C THR A 93 -12.36 40.77 14.39
N SER A 94 -11.31 40.07 14.85
CA SER A 94 -10.23 40.62 15.70
C SER A 94 -9.36 39.51 16.33
N LYS A 95 -8.03 39.65 16.23
CA LYS A 95 -7.05 39.23 17.25
C LYS A 95 -6.82 40.44 18.18
N PRO A 96 -6.10 40.36 19.33
CA PRO A 96 -5.61 39.20 20.11
C PRO A 96 -5.93 39.32 21.63
N ASN A 97 -5.82 38.24 22.41
CA ASN A 97 -5.02 38.27 23.66
C ASN A 97 -4.85 36.92 24.36
N LYS A 98 -3.73 36.83 25.08
CA LYS A 98 -3.25 35.81 26.02
C LYS A 98 -4.28 35.43 27.09
N SER A 99 -4.29 34.16 27.50
CA SER A 99 -4.28 33.76 28.90
C SER A 99 -3.90 32.28 29.06
N GLU A 100 -3.13 32.03 30.10
CA GLU A 100 -2.65 30.74 30.60
C GLU A 100 -3.80 29.76 30.89
N VAL A 101 -3.57 28.46 30.68
CA VAL A 101 -4.28 27.39 31.41
C VAL A 101 -3.31 26.23 31.67
N GLU A 102 -2.83 26.17 32.92
CA GLU A 102 -2.56 24.91 33.61
C GLU A 102 -3.88 24.25 34.02
N SER A 103 -3.99 22.93 33.85
CA SER A 103 -4.70 21.99 34.76
C SER A 103 -4.72 20.62 34.09
N SER A 104 -3.91 19.70 34.58
CA SER A 104 -4.24 18.72 35.63
C SER A 104 -5.02 17.52 35.10
N PHE A 105 -4.23 16.49 34.76
CA PHE A 105 -4.66 15.11 34.58
C PHE A 105 -4.90 14.51 35.98
N GLN A 106 -6.13 14.09 36.27
CA GLN A 106 -6.43 13.15 37.35
C GLN A 106 -6.64 11.76 36.76
N GLY A 107 -5.85 10.81 37.26
CA GLY A 107 -5.96 9.41 36.89
C GLY A 107 -7.06 8.69 37.65
N THR A 108 -7.40 7.51 37.16
CA THR A 108 -7.83 6.39 38.00
C THR A 108 -7.21 5.10 37.47
N SER A 109 -6.52 4.42 38.37
CA SER A 109 -6.02 3.05 38.24
C SER A 109 -7.14 2.08 37.91
N ASN A 110 -6.83 1.01 37.17
CA ASN A 110 -7.00 -0.33 37.72
C ASN A 110 -6.16 -1.39 36.98
N LYS A 111 -5.52 -2.19 37.82
CA LYS A 111 -4.63 -3.33 37.57
C LYS A 111 -5.51 -4.57 37.41
N THR A 112 -5.18 -5.53 36.52
CA THR A 112 -5.12 -6.99 36.77
C THR A 112 -4.61 -7.72 35.51
N THR A 113 -3.69 -8.66 35.75
CA THR A 113 -2.99 -9.59 34.85
C THR A 113 -3.88 -10.71 34.26
N PRO A 114 -3.40 -11.45 33.22
CA PRO A 114 -4.18 -12.41 32.43
C PRO A 114 -4.05 -13.85 32.94
N ASN A 115 -4.97 -14.75 32.55
CA ASN A 115 -4.78 -16.19 32.77
C ASN A 115 -5.31 -17.07 31.62
N PHE A 116 -4.48 -18.08 31.30
CA PHE A 116 -4.64 -19.18 30.34
C PHE A 116 -5.55 -20.31 30.87
N ARG A 117 -6.28 -21.00 29.97
CA ARG A 117 -6.34 -22.49 29.76
C ARG A 117 -7.61 -22.94 29.01
N GLY A 118 -7.47 -23.87 28.07
CA GLY A 118 -8.50 -24.89 27.75
C GLY A 118 -8.11 -26.26 28.35
N PRO A 119 -8.56 -27.42 27.82
CA PRO A 119 -9.91 -27.88 27.40
C PRO A 119 -10.29 -29.24 28.10
N LEU A 120 -11.49 -29.83 27.89
CA LEU A 120 -11.78 -31.30 27.87
C LEU A 120 -13.29 -31.69 27.82
N HIS A 121 -13.64 -32.61 26.88
CA HIS A 121 -14.60 -33.77 26.89
C HIS A 121 -16.08 -33.59 27.33
N SER A 122 -17.12 -34.30 26.86
CA SER A 122 -17.37 -35.47 25.99
C SER A 122 -18.90 -35.74 25.91
N GLY A 123 -19.43 -36.39 24.85
CA GLY A 123 -20.65 -37.23 24.94
C GLY A 123 -21.74 -37.06 23.86
N ASP A 124 -21.81 -38.03 22.95
CA ASP A 124 -22.97 -38.42 22.09
C ASP A 124 -23.98 -39.28 22.90
N PRO A 125 -25.29 -39.47 22.54
CA PRO A 125 -25.69 -40.21 21.32
C PRO A 125 -27.08 -39.92 20.63
N ALA A 126 -27.13 -40.30 19.35
CA ALA A 126 -28.18 -41.02 18.57
C ALA A 126 -29.67 -40.56 18.49
N ASP A 127 -30.02 -40.12 17.27
CA ASP A 127 -31.03 -40.63 16.30
C ASP A 127 -32.55 -40.30 16.37
N GLU A 128 -33.08 -40.15 15.14
CA GLU A 128 -34.48 -40.32 14.65
C GLU A 128 -35.28 -39.11 14.09
N SER A 129 -35.65 -39.26 12.80
CA SER A 129 -36.87 -38.80 12.08
C SER A 129 -36.82 -37.62 11.06
N THR A 130 -36.67 -38.03 9.79
CA THR A 130 -37.48 -37.72 8.57
C THR A 130 -37.42 -36.34 7.85
N PRO A 131 -37.71 -36.33 6.51
CA PRO A 131 -37.01 -35.49 5.52
C PRO A 131 -37.84 -34.29 5.04
N ASN A 132 -37.18 -33.20 4.59
CA ASN A 132 -37.81 -32.20 3.71
C ASN A 132 -36.79 -31.31 2.95
N THR A 133 -36.84 -31.41 1.63
CA THR A 133 -36.74 -30.35 0.59
C THR A 133 -35.66 -29.27 0.67
N PRO A 134 -34.75 -29.14 -0.32
CA PRO A 134 -33.97 -27.91 -0.48
C PRO A 134 -34.82 -26.83 -1.15
N SER A 135 -35.25 -25.85 -0.35
CA SER A 135 -35.84 -24.61 -0.84
C SER A 135 -34.78 -23.77 -1.55
N ALA A 136 -34.97 -23.58 -2.85
CA ALA A 136 -34.32 -22.55 -3.63
C ALA A 136 -34.80 -21.17 -3.15
N THR A 137 -33.86 -20.27 -2.86
CA THR A 137 -34.11 -18.83 -2.91
C THR A 137 -32.93 -18.19 -3.64
N SER A 138 -33.02 -18.28 -4.97
CA SER A 138 -32.27 -17.49 -5.92
C SER A 138 -32.73 -16.03 -5.90
N SER A 139 -31.81 -15.09 -5.74
CA SER A 139 -32.01 -13.69 -6.18
C SER A 139 -30.68 -12.99 -6.46
N LEU A 140 -30.39 -12.91 -7.76
CA LEU A 140 -29.89 -11.74 -8.51
C LEU A 140 -28.40 -11.35 -8.41
N THR A 141 -27.53 -12.13 -9.07
CA THR A 141 -26.56 -11.56 -10.02
C THR A 141 -26.64 -12.35 -11.31
N SER A 142 -27.07 -11.71 -12.40
CA SER A 142 -27.19 -12.37 -13.71
C SER A 142 -25.79 -12.54 -14.32
N ASP A 143 -25.21 -13.72 -14.09
CA ASP A 143 -24.07 -14.25 -14.83
C ASP A 143 -24.38 -14.33 -16.33
N THR A 144 -24.05 -13.27 -17.06
CA THR A 144 -23.74 -13.39 -18.48
C THR A 144 -22.29 -13.83 -18.57
N ARG A 145 -22.04 -15.15 -18.60
CA ARG A 145 -20.69 -15.69 -18.78
C ARG A 145 -20.22 -15.43 -20.21
N THR A 146 -19.81 -14.19 -20.48
CA THR A 146 -19.19 -13.77 -21.74
C THR A 146 -17.96 -14.64 -21.97
N ASN A 147 -17.99 -15.43 -23.04
CA ASN A 147 -16.87 -16.27 -23.42
C ASN A 147 -15.77 -15.37 -24.00
N LEU A 148 -14.80 -15.00 -23.17
CA LEU A 148 -13.68 -14.12 -23.56
C LEU A 148 -12.53 -14.85 -24.28
N SER A 149 -12.71 -16.12 -24.67
CA SER A 149 -11.60 -16.95 -25.18
C SER A 149 -10.85 -16.32 -26.35
N VAL A 150 -11.57 -15.74 -27.32
CA VAL A 150 -10.98 -15.09 -28.49
C VAL A 150 -10.15 -13.87 -28.07
N TYR A 151 -10.72 -12.99 -27.25
CA TYR A 151 -10.01 -11.84 -26.70
C TYR A 151 -8.77 -12.26 -25.92
N GLN A 152 -8.89 -13.27 -25.06
CA GLN A 152 -7.80 -13.74 -24.21
C GLN A 152 -6.66 -14.37 -24.99
N GLU A 153 -7.00 -15.23 -25.96
CA GLU A 153 -6.05 -16.00 -26.76
C GLU A 153 -5.33 -15.12 -27.78
N TYR A 154 -6.08 -14.33 -28.57
CA TYR A 154 -5.51 -13.58 -29.68
C TYR A 154 -4.94 -12.24 -29.26
N PHE A 155 -5.47 -11.60 -28.21
CA PHE A 155 -5.04 -10.26 -27.81
C PHE A 155 -4.48 -10.18 -26.39
N GLU A 156 -5.24 -10.54 -25.35
CA GLU A 156 -4.85 -10.26 -23.96
C GLU A 156 -3.50 -10.88 -23.59
N ARG A 157 -3.27 -12.15 -23.96
CA ARG A 157 -2.00 -12.84 -23.69
C ARG A 157 -0.83 -12.17 -24.42
N PRO A 158 -0.85 -11.98 -25.77
CA PRO A 158 0.19 -11.23 -26.47
C PRO A 158 0.39 -9.81 -25.92
N PHE A 159 -0.69 -9.10 -25.58
CA PHE A 159 -0.65 -7.77 -24.99
C PHE A 159 0.09 -7.75 -23.65
N LEU A 160 -0.24 -8.68 -22.75
CA LEU A 160 0.47 -8.81 -21.49
C LEU A 160 1.94 -9.12 -21.75
N THR A 161 2.28 -10.14 -22.54
CA THR A 161 3.68 -10.48 -22.87
C THR A 161 4.47 -9.30 -23.43
N GLU A 162 3.89 -8.51 -24.33
CA GLU A 162 4.55 -7.33 -24.89
C GLU A 162 4.73 -6.21 -23.84
N THR A 163 3.76 -6.09 -22.92
CA THR A 163 3.82 -5.17 -21.78
C THR A 163 4.91 -5.55 -20.78
N GLU A 164 5.06 -6.85 -20.50
CA GLU A 164 6.13 -7.40 -19.68
C GLU A 164 7.50 -7.03 -20.27
N ARG A 165 7.68 -7.30 -21.57
CA ARG A 165 8.91 -6.99 -22.30
C ARG A 165 9.21 -5.49 -22.25
N TYR A 166 8.20 -4.65 -22.49
CA TYR A 166 8.34 -3.19 -22.50
C TYR A 166 8.80 -2.68 -21.12
N TYR A 167 8.08 -3.01 -20.05
CA TYR A 167 8.38 -2.47 -18.72
C TYR A 167 9.65 -3.05 -18.11
N ARG A 168 9.99 -4.31 -18.40
CA ARG A 168 11.29 -4.88 -18.00
C ARG A 168 12.45 -4.10 -18.63
N LEU A 169 12.36 -3.79 -19.93
CA LEU A 169 13.41 -3.04 -20.62
C LEU A 169 13.48 -1.58 -20.12
N GLU A 170 12.33 -0.93 -20.00
CA GLU A 170 12.23 0.46 -19.54
C GLU A 170 12.77 0.63 -18.11
N SER A 171 12.40 -0.26 -17.17
CA SER A 171 12.88 -0.21 -15.79
C SER A 171 14.39 -0.42 -15.71
N ALA A 172 14.91 -1.44 -16.40
CA ALA A 172 16.33 -1.74 -16.43
C ALA A 172 17.15 -0.57 -17.02
N GLN A 173 16.70 0.01 -18.15
CA GLN A 173 17.38 1.16 -18.77
C GLN A 173 17.36 2.39 -17.87
N PHE A 174 16.23 2.67 -17.22
CA PHE A 174 16.14 3.82 -16.32
C PHE A 174 17.06 3.65 -15.11
N LEU A 175 17.08 2.49 -14.48
CA LEU A 175 17.97 2.19 -13.36
C LEU A 175 19.45 2.21 -13.77
N GLN A 176 19.80 1.95 -15.03
CA GLN A 176 21.20 2.08 -15.50
C GLN A 176 21.68 3.53 -15.56
N SER A 177 20.78 4.48 -15.77
CA SER A 177 21.08 5.88 -16.06
C SER A 177 20.71 6.85 -14.94
N ASN A 178 19.99 6.39 -13.91
CA ASN A 178 19.46 7.21 -12.84
C ASN A 178 19.70 6.53 -11.48
N THR A 179 19.68 7.34 -10.42
CA THR A 179 19.79 6.86 -9.05
C THR A 179 18.50 6.13 -8.60
N VAL A 180 18.60 5.32 -7.55
CA VAL A 180 17.42 4.63 -6.99
C VAL A 180 16.37 5.61 -6.47
N PRO A 181 16.70 6.71 -5.77
CA PRO A 181 15.70 7.70 -5.40
C PRO A 181 14.98 8.33 -6.59
N GLU A 182 15.69 8.69 -7.67
CA GLU A 182 15.06 9.20 -8.90
C GLU A 182 14.17 8.15 -9.56
N TYR A 183 14.63 6.89 -9.59
CA TYR A 183 13.83 5.77 -10.07
C TYR A 183 12.57 5.57 -9.23
N LEU A 184 12.69 5.55 -7.91
CA LEU A 184 11.57 5.40 -6.98
C LEU A 184 10.67 6.62 -6.98
N GLN A 185 11.16 7.81 -7.29
CA GLN A 185 10.30 8.96 -7.52
C GLN A 185 9.45 8.71 -8.78
N LYS A 186 10.07 8.33 -9.90
CA LYS A 186 9.36 7.94 -11.12
C LYS A 186 8.42 6.74 -10.93
N ALA A 187 8.79 5.78 -10.07
CA ALA A 187 8.01 4.59 -9.77
C ALA A 187 6.96 4.81 -8.65
N SER A 188 7.17 5.78 -7.76
CA SER A 188 6.20 6.24 -6.75
C SER A 188 5.06 6.96 -7.45
N HIS A 189 5.40 7.72 -8.49
CA HIS A 189 4.45 8.21 -9.46
C HIS A 189 3.72 7.06 -10.20
N MET A 190 4.11 5.80 -10.07
CA MET A 190 3.50 4.66 -10.77
C MET A 190 2.53 3.84 -9.89
N CYS A 191 2.59 3.86 -8.55
CA CYS A 191 1.91 2.82 -7.73
C CYS A 191 0.60 3.15 -6.97
N ILE A 192 -0.07 4.30 -7.12
CA ILE A 192 -1.29 4.53 -6.33
C ILE A 192 -2.54 4.06 -7.07
N TYR A 193 -3.27 3.10 -6.47
CA TYR A 193 -4.71 3.21 -6.18
C TYR A 193 -5.14 1.98 -5.36
N ILE A 194 -5.43 2.18 -4.07
CA ILE A 194 -6.58 1.64 -3.30
C ILE A 194 -6.51 2.31 -1.92
N ARG A 195 -7.29 3.38 -1.71
CA ARG A 195 -8.13 3.58 -0.51
C ARG A 195 -9.20 4.60 -0.86
N TYR A 196 -10.40 4.08 -1.04
CA TYR A 196 -11.63 4.84 -1.11
C TYR A 196 -11.95 5.36 0.31
N TYR A 197 -12.25 6.67 0.39
CA TYR A 197 -12.63 7.48 1.56
C TYR A 197 -11.61 7.81 2.66
N ASP A 198 -11.39 9.12 2.76
CA ASP A 198 -11.03 9.94 3.94
C ASP A 198 -9.55 10.05 4.34
N LYS A 199 -8.78 10.91 3.63
CA LYS A 199 -8.00 12.03 4.23
C LYS A 199 -7.25 12.88 3.18
N LEU A 200 -7.77 14.08 2.98
CA LEU A 200 -7.09 15.38 2.95
C LEU A 200 -5.61 15.47 2.48
N TYR A 201 -5.45 15.89 1.22
CA TYR A 201 -4.37 16.71 0.64
C TYR A 201 -2.91 16.38 0.98
N ILE A 202 -2.27 15.61 0.08
CA ILE A 202 -1.03 15.91 -0.68
C ILE A 202 -0.96 14.82 -1.77
N HIS A 203 -1.35 15.16 -3.00
CA HIS A 203 -1.35 14.21 -4.12
C HIS A 203 -0.99 14.95 -5.41
N PHE A 204 0.23 15.49 -5.44
CA PHE A 204 0.82 16.05 -6.65
C PHE A 204 2.02 15.18 -7.02
N LEU A 205 2.01 14.73 -8.29
CA LEU A 205 2.86 13.71 -8.92
C LEU A 205 2.59 12.27 -8.48
N VAL A 206 1.36 11.86 -8.68
CA VAL A 206 0.99 10.45 -8.69
C VAL A 206 0.58 10.13 -10.12
N GLU A 207 0.63 8.87 -10.52
CA GLU A 207 -0.16 8.33 -11.63
C GLU A 207 0.39 8.46 -13.07
N THR A 208 1.63 8.07 -13.39
CA THR A 208 2.05 7.95 -14.81
C THR A 208 1.84 6.54 -15.36
N ARG A 209 2.77 5.59 -15.22
CA ARG A 209 2.70 4.31 -15.96
C ARG A 209 1.52 3.38 -15.60
N LEU A 210 1.28 3.02 -14.33
CA LEU A 210 0.10 2.18 -14.03
C LEU A 210 -1.20 2.90 -14.34
N ASN A 211 -1.25 4.22 -14.18
CA ASN A 211 -2.46 4.97 -14.48
C ASN A 211 -2.71 5.05 -15.98
N GLU A 212 -1.67 5.24 -16.79
CA GLU A 212 -1.74 5.09 -18.24
C GLU A 212 -2.28 3.70 -18.61
N GLU A 213 -1.82 2.63 -17.95
CA GLU A 213 -2.37 1.29 -18.15
C GLU A 213 -3.83 1.15 -17.66
N ARG A 214 -4.22 1.81 -16.55
CA ARG A 214 -5.61 1.85 -16.07
C ARG A 214 -6.52 2.56 -17.06
N ILE A 215 -6.13 3.77 -17.48
CA ILE A 215 -6.81 4.58 -18.48
C ILE A 215 -6.89 3.80 -19.79
N ARG A 216 -5.81 3.11 -20.20
CA ARG A 216 -5.82 2.24 -21.38
C ARG A 216 -6.88 1.17 -21.30
N VAL A 217 -6.97 0.47 -20.15
CA VAL A 217 -8.01 -0.52 -19.96
C VAL A 217 -9.39 0.11 -20.04
N GLN A 218 -9.63 1.21 -19.33
CA GLN A 218 -10.91 1.93 -19.36
C GLN A 218 -11.26 2.47 -20.75
N THR A 219 -10.25 2.81 -21.55
CA THR A 219 -10.43 3.46 -22.85
C THR A 219 -10.71 2.44 -23.95
N TYR A 220 -10.08 1.27 -23.95
CA TYR A 220 -10.26 0.33 -25.07
C TYR A 220 -9.96 -1.14 -24.79
N LEU A 221 -9.68 -1.57 -23.54
CA LEU A 221 -9.49 -2.99 -23.22
C LEU A 221 -10.65 -3.55 -22.39
N HIS A 222 -10.74 -4.87 -22.32
CA HIS A 222 -11.72 -5.51 -21.44
C HIS A 222 -11.26 -5.41 -19.97
N ILE A 223 -12.20 -5.10 -19.05
CA ILE A 223 -11.90 -4.88 -17.63
C ILE A 223 -11.22 -6.07 -16.95
N SER A 224 -11.44 -7.29 -17.44
CA SER A 224 -10.76 -8.51 -16.94
C SER A 224 -9.24 -8.47 -17.06
N THR A 225 -8.70 -7.60 -17.92
CA THR A 225 -7.26 -7.45 -18.15
C THR A 225 -6.60 -6.65 -17.04
N LEU A 226 -7.32 -5.72 -16.40
CA LEU A 226 -6.75 -4.81 -15.42
C LEU A 226 -5.99 -5.53 -14.28
N PRO A 227 -6.54 -6.56 -13.60
CA PRO A 227 -5.84 -7.20 -12.49
C PRO A 227 -4.54 -7.91 -12.93
N LYS A 228 -4.51 -8.47 -14.14
CA LYS A 228 -3.32 -9.13 -14.69
C LYS A 228 -2.25 -8.11 -15.09
N LEU A 229 -2.70 -7.04 -15.73
CA LEU A 229 -1.85 -5.95 -16.21
C LEU A 229 -1.16 -5.21 -15.05
N ILE A 230 -1.90 -4.84 -14.01
CA ILE A 230 -1.32 -4.13 -12.86
C ILE A 230 -0.28 -5.00 -12.14
N ARG A 231 -0.60 -6.26 -11.84
CA ARG A 231 0.36 -7.19 -11.20
C ARG A 231 1.63 -7.38 -12.03
N SER A 232 1.47 -7.52 -13.34
CA SER A 232 2.58 -7.62 -14.28
C SER A 232 3.46 -6.37 -14.23
N CYS A 233 2.86 -5.18 -14.31
CA CYS A 233 3.60 -3.93 -14.26
C CYS A 233 4.32 -3.74 -12.92
N GLU A 234 3.65 -4.00 -11.78
CA GLU A 234 4.26 -3.93 -10.44
C GLU A 234 5.48 -4.86 -10.32
N HIS A 235 5.37 -6.08 -10.85
CA HIS A 235 6.47 -7.04 -10.85
C HIS A 235 7.68 -6.54 -11.66
N TYR A 236 7.48 -6.06 -12.89
CA TYR A 236 8.59 -5.65 -13.76
C TYR A 236 9.15 -4.25 -13.48
N LEU A 237 8.39 -3.40 -12.79
CA LEU A 237 8.84 -2.07 -12.39
C LEU A 237 9.43 -2.08 -10.98
N ILE A 238 8.93 -2.88 -10.03
CA ILE A 238 9.47 -2.90 -8.67
C ILE A 238 10.04 -4.28 -8.33
N GLY A 239 9.24 -5.33 -8.53
CA GLY A 239 9.54 -6.70 -8.09
C GLY A 239 10.89 -7.27 -8.55
N GLU A 240 11.21 -7.16 -9.85
CA GLU A 240 12.49 -7.65 -10.40
C GLU A 240 13.72 -6.86 -9.90
N HIS A 241 13.52 -5.67 -9.32
CA HIS A 241 14.60 -4.77 -8.91
C HIS A 241 14.76 -4.63 -7.40
N ILE A 242 13.98 -5.36 -6.58
CA ILE A 242 13.93 -5.21 -5.11
C ILE A 242 15.31 -5.20 -4.47
N ASP A 243 16.21 -6.10 -4.85
CA ASP A 243 17.54 -6.19 -4.23
C ASP A 243 18.35 -4.93 -4.47
N ARG A 244 18.30 -4.40 -5.71
CA ARG A 244 18.96 -3.14 -6.05
C ARG A 244 18.32 -1.96 -5.34
N LEU A 245 16.98 -1.92 -5.26
CA LEU A 245 16.26 -0.84 -4.60
C LEU A 245 16.57 -0.82 -3.09
N THR A 246 16.55 -1.97 -2.44
CA THR A 246 16.81 -2.07 -1.00
C THR A 246 18.28 -1.87 -0.62
N SER A 247 19.23 -2.10 -1.55
CA SER A 247 20.67 -1.92 -1.29
C SER A 247 21.06 -0.50 -0.84
N VAL A 248 20.36 0.52 -1.31
CA VAL A 248 20.63 1.93 -0.95
C VAL A 248 19.87 2.40 0.30
N PHE A 249 19.06 1.53 0.90
CA PHE A 249 18.14 1.94 1.96
C PHE A 249 18.88 2.41 3.22
N SER A 250 20.04 1.81 3.52
CA SER A 250 20.90 2.24 4.63
C SER A 250 21.39 3.68 4.45
N ASP A 251 21.77 4.06 3.22
CA ASP A 251 22.25 5.40 2.89
C ASP A 251 21.16 6.44 3.13
N LEU A 252 19.90 6.12 2.79
CA LEU A 252 18.77 7.03 3.02
C LEU A 252 18.58 7.37 4.50
N PHE A 253 18.83 6.42 5.40
CA PHE A 253 18.80 6.69 6.83
C PHE A 253 19.99 7.55 7.28
N ASN A 254 21.18 7.27 6.76
CA ASN A 254 22.38 8.03 7.11
C ASN A 254 22.31 9.50 6.64
N GLU A 255 21.59 9.75 5.55
CA GLU A 255 21.34 11.08 4.99
C GLU A 255 20.06 11.75 5.54
N ASP A 256 19.35 11.12 6.48
CA ASP A 256 18.07 11.58 7.05
C ASP A 256 17.02 11.93 5.95
N ARG A 257 16.99 11.17 4.83
CA ARG A 257 16.10 11.39 3.68
C ARG A 257 14.71 10.79 3.89
N GLU A 258 13.95 11.32 4.86
CA GLU A 258 12.65 10.78 5.30
C GLU A 258 11.63 10.58 4.16
N GLU A 259 11.56 11.51 3.21
CA GLU A 259 10.62 11.38 2.09
C GLU A 259 10.95 10.19 1.17
N ASP A 260 12.24 9.93 0.95
CA ASP A 260 12.69 8.80 0.15
C ASP A 260 12.52 7.48 0.89
N ILE A 261 12.70 7.49 2.22
CA ILE A 261 12.38 6.36 3.09
C ILE A 261 10.89 6.01 2.98
N TRP A 262 10.01 7.02 3.07
CA TRP A 262 8.57 6.84 2.87
C TRP A 262 8.24 6.27 1.48
N ARG A 263 8.85 6.82 0.42
CA ARG A 263 8.68 6.29 -0.95
C ARG A 263 9.13 4.84 -1.08
N MET A 264 10.29 4.49 -0.53
CA MET A 264 10.81 3.13 -0.50
C MET A 264 9.85 2.18 0.22
N TYR A 265 9.43 2.54 1.44
CA TYR A 265 8.46 1.77 2.21
C TYR A 265 7.14 1.56 1.45
N ARG A 266 6.59 2.64 0.88
CA ARG A 266 5.34 2.59 0.13
C ARG A 266 5.42 1.72 -1.12
N LEU A 267 6.56 1.65 -1.80
CA LEU A 267 6.70 0.89 -3.04
C LEU A 267 7.14 -0.54 -2.81
N VAL A 268 8.26 -0.69 -2.11
CA VAL A 268 8.94 -1.97 -1.89
C VAL A 268 8.26 -2.77 -0.77
N GLY A 269 7.62 -2.10 0.19
CA GLY A 269 6.92 -2.75 1.29
C GLY A 269 5.71 -3.60 0.88
N HIS A 270 5.17 -3.41 -0.33
CA HIS A 270 4.13 -4.29 -0.89
C HIS A 270 4.66 -5.70 -1.20
N PHE A 271 5.97 -5.85 -1.36
CA PHE A 271 6.59 -7.12 -1.66
C PHE A 271 7.05 -7.80 -0.36
N PRO A 272 6.67 -9.07 -0.12
CA PRO A 272 7.05 -9.78 1.10
C PRO A 272 8.57 -9.88 1.32
N SER A 273 9.37 -9.96 0.26
CA SER A 273 10.85 -9.92 0.35
C SER A 273 11.33 -8.51 0.67
N GLY A 274 10.78 -7.49 0.02
CA GLY A 274 11.10 -6.09 0.22
C GLY A 274 10.90 -5.64 1.66
N ILE A 275 9.70 -5.84 2.22
CA ILE A 275 9.39 -5.44 3.60
C ILE A 275 10.31 -6.12 4.63
N ARG A 276 10.70 -7.38 4.41
CA ARG A 276 11.62 -8.10 5.30
C ARG A 276 13.00 -7.44 5.34
N VAL A 277 13.52 -7.04 4.18
CA VAL A 277 14.81 -6.35 4.08
C VAL A 277 14.73 -4.97 4.72
N LEU A 278 13.69 -4.17 4.42
CA LEU A 278 13.54 -2.84 5.01
C LEU A 278 13.47 -2.88 6.54
N VAL A 279 12.72 -3.84 7.10
CA VAL A 279 12.62 -4.06 8.55
C VAL A 279 13.98 -4.44 9.15
N SER A 280 14.73 -5.34 8.50
CA SER A 280 16.08 -5.72 8.96
C SER A 280 17.03 -4.53 8.97
N VAL A 281 17.05 -3.74 7.89
CA VAL A 281 17.92 -2.57 7.78
C VAL A 281 17.57 -1.50 8.82
N MET A 282 16.27 -1.31 9.13
CA MET A 282 15.85 -0.41 10.21
C MET A 282 16.33 -0.90 11.58
N GLU A 283 16.21 -2.20 11.87
CA GLU A 283 16.69 -2.80 13.13
C GLU A 283 18.19 -2.59 13.31
N ASP A 284 18.98 -2.87 12.27
CA ASP A 284 20.43 -2.65 12.26
C ASP A 284 20.78 -1.16 12.40
N HIS A 285 20.10 -0.27 11.67
CA HIS A 285 20.35 1.17 11.74
C HIS A 285 20.13 1.74 13.15
N VAL A 286 19.03 1.36 13.81
CA VAL A 286 18.74 1.79 15.19
C VAL A 286 19.82 1.28 16.14
N ALA A 287 20.23 0.01 15.99
CA ALA A 287 21.27 -0.58 16.84
C ALA A 287 22.60 0.16 16.68
N ASP A 288 23.02 0.43 15.44
CA ASP A 288 24.27 1.10 15.12
C ASP A 288 24.28 2.55 15.61
N LYS A 289 23.21 3.32 15.34
CA LYS A 289 23.09 4.71 15.82
C LYS A 289 23.00 4.82 17.33
N GLY A 290 22.32 3.88 17.99
CA GLY A 290 22.28 3.82 19.45
C GLY A 290 23.64 3.52 20.06
N TRP A 291 24.37 2.56 19.48
CA TRP A 291 25.72 2.23 19.92
C TRP A 291 26.68 3.41 19.71
N GLU A 292 26.64 4.05 18.55
CA GLU A 292 27.46 5.24 18.21
C GLU A 292 27.20 6.40 19.18
N ALA A 293 25.93 6.69 19.48
CA ALA A 293 25.56 7.74 20.42
C ALA A 293 26.08 7.48 21.84
N ILE A 294 25.98 6.24 22.33
CA ILE A 294 26.53 5.87 23.65
C ILE A 294 28.06 5.94 23.64
N ARG A 295 28.71 5.50 22.55
CA ARG A 295 30.17 5.54 22.41
C ARG A 295 30.72 6.96 22.58
N GLN A 296 30.06 7.95 22.01
CA GLN A 296 30.51 9.35 22.10
C GLN A 296 30.52 9.89 23.55
N VAL A 297 29.71 9.32 24.43
CA VAL A 297 29.59 9.76 25.83
C VAL A 297 30.09 8.72 26.84
N ALA A 298 30.74 7.64 26.39
CA ALA A 298 30.88 6.42 27.16
C ALA A 298 31.67 6.59 28.48
N GLU A 299 32.76 7.36 28.46
CA GLU A 299 33.59 7.62 29.66
C GLU A 299 32.82 8.37 30.75
N ALA A 300 32.07 9.41 30.37
CA ALA A 300 31.25 10.19 31.30
C ALA A 300 30.02 9.41 31.76
N ALA A 301 29.34 8.73 30.82
CA ALA A 301 28.12 7.98 31.08
C ALA A 301 28.33 6.77 31.99
N LEU A 302 29.57 6.24 32.11
CA LEU A 302 29.90 5.14 33.01
C LEU A 302 29.51 5.40 34.47
N ASN A 303 29.62 6.67 34.89
CA ASN A 303 29.34 7.13 36.25
C ASN A 303 28.20 8.15 36.33
N ASP A 304 27.60 8.53 35.20
CA ASP A 304 26.45 9.43 35.11
C ASP A 304 25.22 8.69 34.55
N PRO A 305 24.37 8.12 35.43
CA PRO A 305 23.12 7.47 35.04
C PRO A 305 22.18 8.37 34.24
N LYS A 306 22.18 9.68 34.50
CA LYS A 306 21.29 10.60 33.81
C LYS A 306 21.77 10.81 32.38
N LEU A 307 23.05 11.08 32.16
CA LEU A 307 23.62 11.21 30.82
C LEU A 307 23.40 9.93 29.98
N TYR A 308 23.59 8.76 30.59
CA TYR A 308 23.37 7.48 29.93
C TYR A 308 21.91 7.31 29.47
N ILE A 309 20.94 7.50 30.39
CA ILE A 309 19.52 7.33 30.07
C ILE A 309 19.00 8.42 29.13
N ASP A 310 19.38 9.68 29.32
CA ASP A 310 18.97 10.77 28.44
C ASP A 310 19.48 10.54 27.00
N THR A 311 20.67 9.92 26.83
CA THR A 311 21.21 9.55 25.50
C THR A 311 20.37 8.44 24.84
N ILE A 312 20.01 7.38 25.58
CA ILE A 312 19.13 6.32 25.09
C ILE A 312 17.77 6.90 24.65
N LEU A 313 17.17 7.74 25.50
CA LEU A 313 15.86 8.34 25.22
C LEU A 313 15.89 9.24 23.98
N LYS A 314 16.97 9.99 23.76
CA LYS A 314 17.14 10.81 22.55
C LYS A 314 17.17 9.95 21.28
N VAL A 315 17.93 8.86 21.29
CA VAL A 315 18.00 7.93 20.15
C VAL A 315 16.63 7.30 19.90
N HIS A 316 15.98 6.78 20.95
CA HIS A 316 14.64 6.20 20.83
C HIS A 316 13.63 7.22 20.29
N GLN A 317 13.63 8.45 20.79
CA GLN A 317 12.69 9.49 20.35
C GLN A 317 12.90 9.88 18.88
N LYS A 318 14.15 10.02 18.41
CA LYS A 318 14.45 10.29 16.99
C LYS A 318 13.83 9.21 16.09
N HIS A 319 14.09 7.94 16.41
CA HIS A 319 13.62 6.83 15.57
C HIS A 319 12.12 6.54 15.75
N TYR A 320 11.54 6.80 16.92
CA TYR A 320 10.09 6.77 17.12
C TYR A 320 9.37 7.74 16.18
N ASN A 321 9.87 8.98 16.09
CA ASN A 321 9.31 9.99 15.19
C ASN A 321 9.46 9.55 13.72
N LEU A 322 10.58 8.92 13.36
CA LEU A 322 10.79 8.36 12.03
C LEU A 322 9.80 7.22 11.71
N VAL A 323 9.53 6.31 12.65
CA VAL A 323 8.50 5.26 12.48
C VAL A 323 7.12 5.87 12.28
N LEU A 324 6.82 6.97 12.98
CA LEU A 324 5.57 7.68 12.82
C LEU A 324 5.46 8.40 11.45
N SER A 325 6.51 9.11 11.02
CA SER A 325 6.50 9.91 9.79
C SER A 325 6.71 9.09 8.52
N ALA A 326 7.70 8.20 8.50
CA ALA A 326 8.19 7.53 7.29
C ALA A 326 7.72 6.06 7.14
N PHE A 327 7.05 5.50 8.15
CA PHE A 327 6.55 4.12 8.11
C PHE A 327 5.07 3.98 8.50
N ALA A 328 4.35 5.09 8.64
CA ALA A 328 2.93 5.13 9.02
C ALA A 328 2.61 4.28 10.27
N TRP A 329 3.54 4.22 11.22
CA TRP A 329 3.39 3.43 12.44
C TRP A 329 3.15 1.93 12.20
N ASP A 330 3.76 1.38 11.14
CA ASP A 330 3.65 -0.04 10.83
C ASP A 330 4.21 -0.91 11.98
N PRO A 331 3.44 -1.91 12.46
CA PRO A 331 3.84 -2.78 13.58
C PRO A 331 5.16 -3.53 13.37
N ALA A 332 5.57 -3.81 12.12
CA ALA A 332 6.84 -4.45 11.83
C ALA A 332 8.02 -3.51 12.11
N PHE A 333 7.89 -2.23 11.77
CA PHE A 333 8.92 -1.23 12.01
C PHE A 333 8.96 -0.77 13.47
N SER A 334 7.82 -0.73 14.17
CA SER A 334 7.84 -0.50 15.63
C SER A 334 8.57 -1.63 16.37
N ARG A 335 8.33 -2.89 15.99
CA ARG A 335 9.10 -4.03 16.53
C ARG A 335 10.59 -3.97 16.16
N ALA A 336 10.92 -3.49 14.96
CA ALA A 336 12.32 -3.30 14.54
C ALA A 336 13.02 -2.26 15.41
N LEU A 337 12.34 -1.15 15.71
CA LEU A 337 12.81 -0.13 16.64
C LEU A 337 13.06 -0.73 18.03
N ASP A 338 12.08 -1.45 18.59
CA ASP A 338 12.21 -2.07 19.91
C ASP A 338 13.41 -3.01 19.99
N LYS A 339 13.58 -3.88 18.97
CA LYS A 339 14.72 -4.81 18.88
C LYS A 339 16.06 -4.13 18.71
N GLY A 340 16.12 -3.10 17.86
CA GLY A 340 17.33 -2.29 17.68
C GLY A 340 17.74 -1.64 19.00
N CYS A 341 16.77 -1.06 19.73
CA CYS A 341 16.96 -0.52 21.07
C CYS A 341 17.45 -1.57 22.06
N GLU A 342 16.79 -2.73 22.13
CA GLU A 342 17.21 -3.83 22.98
C GLU A 342 18.67 -4.23 22.71
N ARG A 343 19.05 -4.34 21.42
CA ARG A 343 20.40 -4.74 21.00
C ARG A 343 21.47 -3.78 21.50
N PHE A 344 21.32 -2.47 21.27
CA PHE A 344 22.34 -1.50 21.70
C PHE A 344 22.29 -1.21 23.19
N ILE A 345 21.13 -1.32 23.86
CA ILE A 345 21.04 -1.16 25.31
C ILE A 345 21.76 -2.33 26.02
N ASN A 346 21.62 -3.54 25.50
CA ASN A 346 22.25 -4.73 26.07
C ASN A 346 23.74 -4.85 25.74
N ARG A 347 24.21 -4.24 24.64
CA ARG A 347 25.63 -4.22 24.25
C ARG A 347 26.00 -2.86 23.68
N ASN A 348 26.86 -2.15 24.39
CA ASN A 348 27.36 -0.83 23.97
C ASN A 348 28.74 -0.54 24.57
N ALA A 349 29.32 0.58 24.14
CA ALA A 349 30.62 1.04 24.62
C ALA A 349 30.71 1.16 26.16
N VAL A 350 29.63 1.49 26.88
CA VAL A 350 29.65 1.58 28.36
C VAL A 350 29.72 0.19 28.98
N THR A 351 28.96 -0.80 28.47
CA THR A 351 29.03 -2.17 29.00
C THR A 351 30.37 -2.84 28.68
N GLU A 352 30.96 -2.50 27.53
CA GLU A 352 32.30 -2.93 27.12
C GLU A 352 33.39 -2.32 28.02
N LEU A 353 33.37 -0.99 28.22
CA LEU A 353 34.31 -0.30 29.12
C LEU A 353 34.22 -0.79 30.56
N ALA A 354 33.01 -1.10 31.04
CA ALA A 354 32.80 -1.65 32.37
C ALA A 354 33.22 -3.12 32.49
N GLY A 355 33.46 -3.82 31.37
CA GLY A 355 33.68 -5.26 31.34
C GLY A 355 32.48 -6.09 31.85
N ASN A 356 31.28 -5.48 31.92
CA ASN A 356 30.10 -6.08 32.55
C ASN A 356 28.80 -5.66 31.84
N GLN A 357 28.11 -6.64 31.25
CA GLN A 357 26.82 -6.43 30.55
C GLN A 357 25.67 -6.03 31.50
N ARG A 358 25.84 -6.20 32.82
CA ARG A 358 24.86 -5.73 33.82
C ARG A 358 24.97 -4.24 34.14
N LYS A 359 25.92 -3.51 33.53
CA LYS A 359 26.10 -2.09 33.79
C LYS A 359 24.88 -1.27 33.35
N SER A 360 24.25 -1.62 32.23
CA SER A 360 23.06 -0.91 31.74
C SER A 360 21.86 -1.02 32.69
N PRO A 361 21.46 -2.22 33.17
CA PRO A 361 20.46 -2.35 34.24
C PRO A 361 20.81 -1.59 35.54
N GLU A 362 22.08 -1.58 35.95
CA GLU A 362 22.54 -0.86 37.15
C GLU A 362 22.32 0.66 37.00
N LEU A 363 22.73 1.23 35.86
CA LEU A 363 22.55 2.66 35.58
C LEU A 363 21.07 3.01 35.48
N LEU A 364 20.25 2.15 34.87
CA LEU A 364 18.80 2.34 34.82
C LEU A 364 18.17 2.37 36.22
N ALA A 365 18.55 1.44 37.10
CA ALA A 365 18.05 1.39 38.48
C ALA A 365 18.44 2.65 39.26
N LYS A 366 19.70 3.09 39.16
CA LYS A 366 20.18 4.34 39.80
C LYS A 366 19.42 5.57 39.32
N TYR A 367 19.13 5.65 38.02
CA TYR A 367 18.34 6.75 37.46
C TYR A 367 16.88 6.72 37.94
N ALA A 368 16.25 5.54 38.00
CA ALA A 368 14.91 5.39 38.55
C ALA A 368 14.83 5.83 40.02
N ASP A 369 15.80 5.41 40.85
CA ASP A 369 15.92 5.85 42.25
C ASP A 369 16.05 7.37 42.37
N PHE A 370 16.85 7.99 41.50
CA PHE A 370 17.00 9.44 41.45
C PHE A 370 15.67 10.14 41.12
N LEU A 371 14.93 9.67 40.11
CA LEU A 371 13.63 10.23 39.75
C LEU A 371 12.59 10.07 40.86
N LEU A 372 12.55 8.91 41.52
CA LEU A 372 11.63 8.63 42.62
C LEU A 372 11.93 9.54 43.82
N LYS A 373 13.20 9.67 44.21
CA LYS A 373 13.61 10.58 45.30
C LYS A 373 13.28 12.04 44.98
N LYS A 374 13.51 12.50 43.75
CA LYS A 374 13.21 13.87 43.35
C LYS A 374 11.70 14.17 43.35
N ARG A 375 10.87 13.23 42.89
CA ARG A 375 9.41 13.38 42.96
C ARG A 375 8.90 13.34 44.40
N LEU A 376 9.45 12.47 45.24
CA LEU A 376 9.12 12.44 46.67
C LEU A 376 9.47 13.77 47.34
N VAL A 377 10.63 14.36 47.07
CA VAL A 377 11.02 15.68 47.59
C VAL A 377 10.03 16.77 47.13
N HIS A 378 9.62 16.78 45.86
CA HIS A 378 8.58 17.71 45.39
C HIS A 378 7.22 17.50 46.08
N TYR A 379 6.83 16.25 46.37
CA TYR A 379 5.63 15.97 47.15
C TYR A 379 5.75 16.44 48.60
N TYR A 380 6.92 16.28 49.24
CA TYR A 380 7.15 16.78 50.61
C TYR A 380 7.18 18.31 50.66
N GLU A 381 7.75 19.00 49.68
CA GLU A 381 7.70 20.47 49.60
C GLU A 381 6.28 21.01 49.33
N LEU A 382 5.45 20.27 48.57
CA LEU A 382 4.04 20.61 48.33
C LEU A 382 3.10 20.26 49.50
N ILE A 383 3.53 19.41 50.45
CA ILE A 383 2.75 19.03 51.65
C ILE A 383 3.16 19.88 52.88
N VAL A 384 4.32 20.56 52.83
CA VAL A 384 4.85 21.38 53.92
C VAL A 384 4.51 22.88 53.77
N PHE A 385 3.80 23.27 52.70
CA PHE A 385 3.10 24.54 52.56
C PHE A 385 1.59 24.30 52.49
#